data_AF-A0A1V5LYS2-F1
#
_entry.id   AF-A0A1V5LYS2-F1
#
_cell.length_a   1.000
_cell.length_b   1.000
_cell.length_c   1.000
_cell.angle_alpha   90.00
_cell.angle_beta   90.00
_cell.angle_gamma   90.00
#
_symmetry.space_group_name_H-M   'P 1'
#
loop_
_entity.id
_entity.type
_entity.pdbx_description
1 polymer ?
#
loop_
_entity_poly.entity_id
_entity_poly.type
_entity_poly.pdbx_seq_one_letter_code
_entity_poly.pdbx_strand_id
1 'polypeptide(L)'
;MQMMEIAYEMRNSCRYIVGSEESPPGAGYKYDSWLGPLVANPAITPRDLAITMARETLNYYGASSNITHSVVDTAELDSLAAYVDAFAQALIAHGFTATLADIRDQSEDYAYSDYKDLYDYTQRVSAVVSNQAVKNAASGLLEQINKTVVANYQGSQHPNSHGLSIFVPYPEVYSRLAGTYAPLALARNTHWDEWIASQTQ
;
A
#
# COMPACT_ATOMS: atom_id res chain seq x y z
N MET A 1 -3.52 -5.63 6.70
CA MET A 1 -3.35 -4.39 7.52
C MET A 1 -2.30 -3.45 6.97
N GLN A 2 -1.51 -3.85 5.98
CA GLN A 2 -0.50 -2.99 5.35
C GLN A 2 -1.14 -2.05 4.32
N MET A 3 -1.95 -1.11 4.82
CA MET A 3 -2.68 -0.13 4.03
C MET A 3 -2.11 1.26 4.29
N MET A 4 -2.06 2.12 3.26
CA MET A 4 -1.58 3.51 3.37
C MET A 4 -2.36 4.29 4.42
N GLU A 5 -3.67 4.07 4.51
CA GLU A 5 -4.55 4.70 5.50
C GLU A 5 -4.10 4.41 6.92
N ILE A 6 -3.86 3.13 7.24
CA ILE A 6 -3.44 2.70 8.58
C ILE A 6 -2.00 3.13 8.86
N ALA A 7 -1.12 2.97 7.87
CA ALA A 7 0.27 3.38 8.01
C ALA A 7 0.34 4.87 8.34
N TYR A 8 -0.41 5.71 7.61
CA TYR A 8 -0.42 7.14 7.80
C TYR A 8 -1.03 7.57 9.15
N GLU A 9 -2.08 6.89 9.63
CA GLU A 9 -2.61 7.11 10.99
C GLU A 9 -1.57 6.79 12.07
N MET A 10 -0.78 5.75 11.86
CA MET A 10 0.23 5.26 12.81
C MET A 10 1.61 5.92 12.67
N ARG A 11 1.78 6.86 11.73
CA ARG A 11 3.10 7.39 11.35
C ARG A 11 3.90 8.01 12.50
N ASN A 12 3.22 8.51 13.53
CA ASN A 12 3.83 9.12 14.72
C ASN A 12 3.97 8.15 15.92
N SER A 13 3.57 6.89 15.77
CA SER A 13 3.48 5.93 16.88
C SER A 13 4.62 4.90 16.88
N CYS A 14 5.27 4.68 15.74
CA CYS A 14 6.38 3.73 15.59
C CYS A 14 7.27 4.15 14.42
N ARG A 15 8.49 3.57 14.31
CA ARG A 15 9.41 3.85 13.20
C ARG A 15 9.23 2.91 12.00
N TYR A 16 8.89 1.64 12.25
CA TYR A 16 8.68 0.63 11.22
C TYR A 16 7.37 -0.09 11.47
N ILE A 17 6.59 -0.29 10.41
CA ILE A 17 5.38 -1.10 10.41
C ILE A 17 5.67 -2.35 9.59
N VAL A 18 5.47 -3.52 10.21
CA VAL A 18 5.56 -4.82 9.56
C VAL A 18 4.15 -5.37 9.40
N GLY A 19 3.78 -5.78 8.19
CA GLY A 19 2.42 -6.25 7.95
C GLY A 19 2.21 -6.83 6.56
N SER A 20 0.99 -7.32 6.36
CA SER A 20 0.50 -7.95 5.14
C SER A 20 -0.57 -7.08 4.48
N GLU A 21 -0.49 -6.92 3.17
CA GLU A 21 -1.55 -6.30 2.36
C GLU A 21 -2.76 -7.24 2.29
N GLU A 22 -2.47 -8.53 2.10
CA GLU A 22 -3.41 -9.65 2.14
C GLU A 22 -3.81 -9.98 3.59
N SER A 23 -4.94 -10.68 3.75
CA SER A 23 -5.31 -11.33 5.00
C SER A 23 -4.24 -12.33 5.43
N PRO A 24 -3.61 -12.15 6.60
CA PRO A 24 -2.63 -13.12 7.09
C PRO A 24 -3.29 -14.48 7.36
N PRO A 25 -2.56 -15.60 7.25
CA PRO A 25 -3.11 -16.90 7.58
C PRO A 25 -3.46 -17.01 9.07
N GLY A 26 -4.46 -17.82 9.40
CA GLY A 26 -4.92 -17.99 10.79
C GLY A 26 -3.88 -18.51 11.78
N ALA A 27 -2.83 -19.19 11.29
CA ALA A 27 -1.70 -19.63 12.13
C ALA A 27 -0.80 -18.47 12.59
N GLY A 28 -0.85 -17.32 11.91
CA GLY A 28 -0.08 -16.12 12.27
C GLY A 28 1.42 -16.25 12.00
N TYR A 29 2.24 -15.64 12.85
CA TYR A 29 3.69 -15.66 12.71
C TYR A 29 4.31 -16.93 13.29
N LYS A 30 5.40 -17.39 12.68
CA LYS A 30 6.35 -18.30 13.33
C LYS A 30 7.21 -17.51 14.32
N TYR A 31 6.71 -17.26 15.52
CA TYR A 31 7.33 -16.34 16.49
C TYR A 31 8.80 -16.64 16.82
N ASP A 32 9.18 -17.92 16.90
CA ASP A 32 10.54 -18.34 17.21
C ASP A 32 11.56 -17.96 16.13
N SER A 33 11.15 -17.82 14.86
CA SER A 33 12.06 -17.51 13.75
C SER A 33 12.61 -16.08 13.80
N TRP A 34 11.88 -15.13 14.39
CA TRP A 34 12.29 -13.74 14.49
C TRP A 34 12.52 -13.26 15.92
N LEU A 35 11.90 -13.88 16.94
CA LEU A 35 12.26 -13.61 18.35
C LEU A 35 13.61 -14.23 18.72
N GLY A 36 13.98 -15.38 18.14
CA GLY A 36 15.29 -16.01 18.37
C GLY A 36 16.46 -15.05 18.07
N PRO A 37 16.52 -14.44 16.88
CA PRO A 37 17.50 -13.40 16.56
C PRO A 37 17.55 -12.23 17.55
N LEU A 38 16.39 -11.75 18.04
CA LEU A 38 16.33 -10.68 19.02
C LEU A 38 16.90 -11.10 20.39
N VAL A 39 16.59 -12.32 20.84
CA VAL A 39 17.13 -12.86 22.10
C VAL A 39 18.64 -13.08 22.01
N ALA A 40 19.12 -13.60 20.88
CA ALA A 40 20.54 -13.85 20.65
C ALA A 40 21.36 -12.57 20.49
N ASN A 41 20.76 -11.52 19.91
CA ASN A 41 21.37 -10.20 19.76
C ASN A 41 20.36 -9.08 20.05
N PRO A 42 20.23 -8.64 21.32
CA PRO A 42 19.36 -7.53 21.69
C PRO A 42 19.74 -6.18 21.06
N ALA A 43 20.94 -6.07 20.47
CA ALA A 43 21.39 -4.89 19.75
C ALA A 43 21.00 -4.90 18.25
N ILE A 44 20.25 -5.91 17.78
CA ILE A 44 19.68 -5.90 16.42
C ILE A 44 18.89 -4.60 16.22
N THR A 45 19.10 -3.95 15.07
CA THR A 45 18.41 -2.69 14.80
C THR A 45 16.91 -2.96 14.59
N PRO A 46 16.02 -2.01 14.94
CA PRO A 46 14.59 -2.15 14.65
C PRO A 46 14.30 -2.44 13.18
N ARG A 47 15.09 -1.85 12.26
CA ARG A 47 14.98 -2.08 10.81
C ARG A 47 15.30 -3.53 10.44
N ASP A 48 16.43 -4.05 10.91
CA ASP A 48 16.85 -5.41 10.56
C ASP A 48 15.96 -6.47 11.19
N LEU A 49 15.44 -6.21 12.41
CA LEU A 49 14.45 -7.06 13.04
C LEU A 49 13.15 -7.07 12.22
N ALA A 50 12.65 -5.90 11.82
CA ALA A 50 11.44 -5.78 11.00
C ALA A 50 11.57 -6.53 9.66
N ILE A 51 12.71 -6.37 8.97
CA ILE A 51 13.01 -7.11 7.73
C ILE A 51 13.07 -8.61 7.98
N THR A 52 13.68 -9.04 9.09
CA THR A 52 13.73 -10.46 9.48
C THR A 52 12.32 -11.01 9.70
N MET A 53 11.46 -10.30 10.43
CA MET A 53 10.07 -10.72 10.64
C MET A 53 9.33 -10.94 9.31
N ALA A 54 9.44 -10.02 8.37
CA ALA A 54 8.78 -10.13 7.07
C ALA A 54 9.34 -11.29 6.23
N ARG A 55 10.66 -11.41 6.14
CA ARG A 55 11.33 -12.49 5.41
C ARG A 55 10.96 -13.87 5.97
N GLU A 56 11.04 -14.03 7.29
CA GLU A 56 10.77 -15.33 7.91
C GLU A 56 9.29 -15.72 7.82
N THR A 57 8.38 -14.76 7.65
CA THR A 57 6.98 -15.04 7.37
C THR A 57 6.83 -15.73 6.01
N LEU A 58 7.43 -15.18 4.95
CA LEU A 58 7.41 -15.84 3.64
C LEU A 58 8.15 -17.19 3.65
N ASN A 59 9.30 -17.29 4.34
CA ASN A 59 10.02 -18.56 4.47
C ASN A 59 9.17 -19.65 5.13
N TYR A 60 8.38 -19.29 6.14
CA TYR A 60 7.54 -20.24 6.87
C TYR A 60 6.39 -20.79 6.00
N TYR A 61 5.72 -19.92 5.24
CA TYR A 61 4.59 -20.31 4.40
C TYR A 61 5.00 -20.79 2.99
N GLY A 62 6.20 -20.46 2.55
CA GLY A 62 6.78 -20.84 1.26
C GLY A 62 6.44 -19.89 0.11
N ALA A 63 7.26 -19.93 -0.95
CA ALA A 63 7.17 -19.01 -2.08
C ALA A 63 5.91 -19.19 -2.96
N SER A 64 5.22 -20.33 -2.90
CA SER A 64 3.99 -20.59 -3.68
C SER A 64 2.70 -20.23 -2.91
N SER A 65 2.82 -19.47 -1.83
CA SER A 65 1.73 -19.13 -0.92
C SER A 65 0.95 -17.87 -1.32
N ASN A 66 -0.16 -17.63 -0.63
CA ASN A 66 -0.95 -16.39 -0.69
C ASN A 66 -0.47 -15.34 0.32
N ILE A 67 0.84 -15.22 0.52
CA ILE A 67 1.42 -14.31 1.51
C ILE A 67 1.86 -13.02 0.85
N THR A 68 1.59 -11.91 1.53
CA THR A 68 2.33 -10.66 1.38
C THR A 68 2.89 -10.26 2.74
N HIS A 69 4.11 -9.73 2.74
CA HIS A 69 4.70 -9.17 3.94
C HIS A 69 5.73 -8.11 3.59
N SER A 70 5.54 -6.91 4.13
CA SER A 70 6.42 -5.80 3.88
C SER A 70 6.80 -5.07 5.17
N VAL A 71 7.75 -4.14 5.01
CA VAL A 71 8.21 -3.25 6.05
C VAL A 71 8.14 -1.82 5.52
N VAL A 72 7.35 -0.98 6.19
CA VAL A 72 7.22 0.45 5.88
C VAL A 72 7.99 1.28 6.90
N ASP A 73 8.83 2.20 6.42
CA ASP A 73 9.47 3.24 7.25
C ASP A 73 8.51 4.43 7.41
N THR A 74 8.05 4.67 8.63
CA THR A 74 7.03 5.69 8.90
C THR A 74 7.53 7.12 8.73
N ALA A 75 8.85 7.35 8.75
CA ALA A 75 9.39 8.68 8.52
C ALA A 75 9.25 9.14 7.06
N GLU A 76 9.00 8.22 6.14
CA GLU A 76 8.75 8.52 4.74
C GLU A 76 7.26 8.79 4.45
N LEU A 77 6.35 8.56 5.42
CA LEU A 77 4.92 8.59 5.18
C LEU A 77 4.35 9.99 4.94
N ASP A 78 4.90 11.04 5.53
CA ASP A 78 4.49 12.42 5.21
C ASP A 78 4.89 12.79 3.78
N SER A 79 6.10 12.38 3.35
CA SER A 79 6.53 12.54 1.96
C SER A 79 5.66 11.72 1.01
N LEU A 80 5.41 10.44 1.33
CA LEU A 80 4.56 9.56 0.53
C LEU A 80 3.14 10.13 0.39
N ALA A 81 2.54 10.64 1.45
CA ALA A 81 1.22 11.28 1.39
C ALA A 81 1.20 12.49 0.45
N ALA A 82 2.25 13.31 0.43
CA ALA A 82 2.35 14.44 -0.51
C ALA A 82 2.43 13.96 -1.97
N TYR A 83 3.09 12.84 -2.25
CA TYR A 83 3.11 12.25 -3.60
C TYR A 83 1.78 11.58 -3.98
N VAL A 84 1.10 10.93 -3.03
CA VAL A 84 -0.27 10.42 -3.22
C VAL A 84 -1.22 11.58 -3.55
N ASP A 85 -1.10 12.68 -2.81
CA ASP A 85 -1.88 13.90 -3.03
C ASP A 85 -1.63 14.51 -4.42
N ALA A 86 -0.36 14.67 -4.81
CA ALA A 86 -0.01 15.19 -6.14
C ALA A 86 -0.53 14.30 -7.27
N PHE A 87 -0.52 12.97 -7.07
CA PHE A 87 -1.08 12.02 -8.03
C PHE A 87 -2.60 12.13 -8.09
N ALA A 88 -3.29 12.20 -6.94
CA ALA A 88 -4.73 12.39 -6.85
C ALA A 88 -5.17 13.67 -7.59
N GLN A 89 -4.52 14.80 -7.33
CA GLN A 89 -4.82 16.07 -7.99
C GLN A 89 -4.61 15.99 -9.51
N ALA A 90 -3.55 15.32 -9.97
CA ALA A 90 -3.31 15.13 -11.40
C ALA A 90 -4.40 14.27 -12.05
N LEU A 91 -4.90 13.25 -11.35
CA LEU A 91 -6.00 12.41 -11.83
C LEU A 91 -7.34 13.13 -11.85
N ILE A 92 -7.66 13.90 -10.81
CA ILE A 92 -8.85 14.76 -10.75
C ILE A 92 -8.83 15.75 -11.93
N ALA A 93 -7.70 16.40 -12.19
CA ALA A 93 -7.56 17.32 -13.31
C ALA A 93 -7.63 16.62 -14.68
N HIS A 94 -7.19 15.36 -14.77
CA HIS A 94 -7.32 14.55 -15.98
C HIS A 94 -8.76 14.11 -16.24
N GLY A 95 -9.53 13.87 -15.18
CA GLY A 95 -10.87 13.33 -15.23
C GLY A 95 -10.89 11.80 -15.24
N PHE A 96 -11.90 11.23 -14.56
CA PHE A 96 -12.10 9.78 -14.57
C PHE A 96 -12.58 9.30 -15.95
N THR A 97 -12.14 8.11 -16.36
CA THR A 97 -12.48 7.52 -17.67
C THR A 97 -12.74 6.03 -17.54
N ALA A 98 -13.41 5.44 -18.54
CA ALA A 98 -13.61 3.98 -18.60
C ALA A 98 -12.29 3.21 -18.55
N THR A 99 -11.23 3.73 -19.18
CA THR A 99 -9.88 3.12 -19.09
C THR A 99 -9.34 3.10 -17.67
N LEU A 100 -9.60 4.14 -16.86
CA LEU A 100 -9.19 4.16 -15.46
C LEU A 100 -10.06 3.25 -14.58
N ALA A 101 -11.32 3.02 -14.94
CA ALA A 101 -12.14 1.97 -14.34
C ALA A 101 -11.56 0.57 -14.61
N ASP A 102 -11.16 0.30 -15.86
CA ASP A 102 -10.51 -0.97 -16.21
C ASP A 102 -9.20 -1.16 -15.44
N ILE A 103 -8.41 -0.10 -15.25
CA ILE A 103 -7.18 -0.16 -14.46
C ILE A 103 -7.46 -0.46 -12.99
N ARG A 104 -8.47 0.18 -12.36
CA ARG A 104 -8.88 -0.18 -11.00
C ARG A 104 -9.17 -1.69 -10.92
N ASP A 105 -9.97 -2.21 -11.84
CA ASP A 105 -10.42 -3.60 -11.81
C ASP A 105 -9.29 -4.61 -12.06
N GLN A 106 -8.25 -4.21 -12.81
CA GLN A 106 -7.09 -5.05 -13.14
C GLN A 106 -5.92 -4.92 -12.17
N SER A 107 -5.95 -3.94 -11.26
CA SER A 107 -4.87 -3.75 -10.30
C SER A 107 -4.91 -4.85 -9.24
N GLU A 108 -3.74 -5.28 -8.82
CA GLU A 108 -3.54 -6.30 -7.77
C GLU A 108 -4.35 -5.93 -6.53
N ASP A 109 -5.13 -6.89 -6.05
CA ASP A 109 -6.00 -6.74 -4.91
C ASP A 109 -5.90 -7.93 -3.96
N TYR A 110 -6.67 -7.84 -2.88
CA TYR A 110 -6.52 -8.72 -1.72
C TYR A 110 -7.88 -9.27 -1.31
N ALA A 111 -7.96 -9.90 -0.12
CA ALA A 111 -9.22 -10.36 0.49
C ALA A 111 -10.39 -9.37 0.37
N TYR A 112 -10.11 -8.06 0.37
CA TYR A 112 -11.05 -7.03 -0.01
C TYR A 112 -10.58 -6.37 -1.31
N SER A 113 -11.34 -6.60 -2.38
CA SER A 113 -11.05 -6.06 -3.72
C SER A 113 -11.03 -4.53 -3.78
N ASP A 114 -11.55 -3.86 -2.75
CA ASP A 114 -11.57 -2.40 -2.65
C ASP A 114 -10.19 -1.81 -2.32
N TYR A 115 -9.22 -2.65 -1.92
CA TYR A 115 -7.85 -2.24 -1.68
C TYR A 115 -6.95 -2.77 -2.78
N LYS A 116 -6.24 -1.85 -3.43
CA LYS A 116 -5.32 -2.15 -4.52
C LYS A 116 -3.89 -1.91 -4.07
N ASP A 117 -2.94 -2.67 -4.61
CA ASP A 117 -1.52 -2.37 -4.45
C ASP A 117 -1.25 -0.95 -5.00
N LEU A 118 -0.72 -0.06 -4.15
CA LEU A 118 -0.54 1.35 -4.50
C LEU A 118 0.45 1.53 -5.66
N TYR A 119 1.48 0.69 -5.73
CA TYR A 119 2.49 0.76 -6.78
C TYR A 119 1.94 0.25 -8.12
N ASP A 120 1.33 -0.92 -8.15
CA ASP A 120 0.75 -1.56 -9.33
C ASP A 120 -0.35 -0.69 -9.93
N TYR A 121 -1.28 -0.17 -9.10
CA TYR A 121 -2.29 0.79 -9.55
C TYR A 121 -1.66 2.02 -10.21
N THR A 122 -0.71 2.65 -9.53
CA THR A 122 -0.02 3.86 -10.04
C THR A 122 0.72 3.58 -11.35
N GLN A 123 1.42 2.45 -11.44
CA GLN A 123 2.16 2.04 -12.63
C GLN A 123 1.23 1.79 -13.82
N ARG A 124 0.13 1.07 -13.60
CA ARG A 124 -0.88 0.78 -14.63
C ARG A 124 -1.55 2.03 -15.15
N VAL A 125 -1.93 2.95 -14.26
CA VAL A 125 -2.48 4.25 -14.65
C VAL A 125 -1.49 5.01 -15.53
N SER A 126 -0.22 5.11 -15.12
CA SER A 126 0.83 5.80 -15.89
C SER A 126 1.05 5.20 -17.28
N ALA A 127 0.87 3.88 -17.42
CA ALA A 127 1.05 3.16 -18.69
C ALA A 127 -0.05 3.46 -19.72
N VAL A 128 -1.28 3.74 -19.29
CA VAL A 128 -2.43 3.91 -20.20
C VAL A 128 -2.79 5.36 -20.50
N VAL A 129 -2.46 6.29 -19.61
CA VAL A 129 -2.75 7.72 -19.84
C VAL A 129 -1.72 8.35 -20.79
N SER A 130 -2.14 9.37 -21.55
CA SER A 130 -1.23 10.21 -22.35
C SER A 130 -0.85 11.52 -21.64
N ASN A 131 -1.59 11.89 -20.58
CA ASN A 131 -1.40 13.12 -19.85
C ASN A 131 -0.05 13.15 -19.12
N GLN A 132 0.84 14.08 -19.50
CA GLN A 132 2.19 14.18 -18.94
C GLN A 132 2.20 14.55 -17.45
N ALA A 133 1.22 15.33 -16.96
CA ALA A 133 1.13 15.67 -15.55
C ALA A 133 0.86 14.42 -14.70
N VAL A 134 -0.05 13.55 -15.16
CA VAL A 134 -0.33 12.27 -14.50
C VAL A 134 0.90 11.37 -14.52
N LYS A 135 1.60 11.25 -15.65
CA LYS A 135 2.83 10.44 -15.75
C LYS A 135 3.93 10.93 -14.82
N ASN A 136 4.14 12.25 -14.73
CA ASN A 136 5.15 12.83 -13.85
C ASN A 136 4.80 12.58 -12.37
N ALA A 137 3.55 12.79 -11.98
CA ALA A 137 3.09 12.53 -10.62
C ALA A 137 3.20 11.04 -10.26
N ALA A 138 2.80 10.15 -11.17
CA ALA A 138 2.95 8.71 -11.00
C ALA A 138 4.42 8.31 -10.84
N SER A 139 5.32 8.82 -11.68
CA SER A 139 6.76 8.54 -11.56
C SER A 139 7.32 8.94 -10.20
N GLY A 140 6.96 10.14 -9.71
CA GLY A 140 7.37 10.60 -8.38
C GLY A 140 6.82 9.72 -7.26
N LEU A 141 5.56 9.31 -7.36
CA LEU A 141 4.93 8.41 -6.40
C LEU A 141 5.59 7.02 -6.37
N LEU A 142 5.86 6.42 -7.53
CA LEU A 142 6.55 5.12 -7.62
C LEU A 142 7.95 5.18 -6.98
N GLU A 143 8.70 6.27 -7.21
CA GLU A 143 9.99 6.47 -6.55
C GLU A 143 9.87 6.61 -5.03
N GLN A 144 8.85 7.32 -4.55
CA GLN A 144 8.64 7.51 -3.11
C GLN A 144 8.15 6.22 -2.42
N ILE A 145 7.35 5.40 -3.09
CA ILE A 145 6.96 4.07 -2.57
C ILE A 145 8.21 3.21 -2.36
N ASN A 146 9.13 3.18 -3.32
CA ASN A 146 10.39 2.42 -3.22
C ASN A 146 11.30 2.88 -2.07
N LYS A 147 11.19 4.14 -1.62
CA LYS A 147 11.89 4.64 -0.42
C LYS A 147 11.16 4.26 0.86
N THR A 148 9.82 4.28 0.82
CA THR A 148 8.96 4.06 1.99
C THR A 148 8.88 2.58 2.36
N VAL A 149 8.78 1.68 1.38
CA VAL A 149 8.76 0.23 1.59
C VAL A 149 10.20 -0.30 1.57
N VAL A 150 10.78 -0.50 2.75
CA VAL A 150 12.20 -0.89 2.90
C VAL A 150 12.46 -2.37 2.65
N ALA A 151 11.42 -3.21 2.69
CA ALA A 151 11.44 -4.60 2.27
C ALA A 151 10.03 -5.06 1.91
N ASN A 152 9.93 -5.93 0.91
CA ASN A 152 8.68 -6.56 0.49
C ASN A 152 8.96 -8.03 0.12
N TYR A 153 8.07 -8.92 0.56
CA TYR A 153 8.14 -10.36 0.35
C TYR A 153 6.73 -10.87 0.03
N GLN A 154 6.57 -11.46 -1.14
CA GLN A 154 5.30 -11.95 -1.63
C GLN A 154 5.43 -13.38 -2.17
N GLY A 155 4.37 -14.16 -1.96
CA GLY A 155 4.19 -15.45 -2.59
C GLY A 155 3.70 -15.31 -4.03
N SER A 156 3.81 -16.38 -4.82
CA SER A 156 3.52 -16.37 -6.25
C SER A 156 2.06 -16.11 -6.61
N GLN A 157 1.15 -16.13 -5.63
CA GLN A 157 -0.27 -15.79 -5.84
C GLN A 157 -0.52 -14.27 -5.87
N HIS A 158 0.44 -13.46 -5.39
CA HIS A 158 0.40 -12.01 -5.39
C HIS A 158 1.60 -11.39 -6.13
N PRO A 159 1.79 -11.69 -7.42
CA PRO A 159 3.01 -11.34 -8.15
C PRO A 159 3.23 -9.83 -8.30
N ASN A 160 2.17 -9.00 -8.21
CA ASN A 160 2.28 -7.55 -8.34
C ASN A 160 2.07 -6.81 -7.01
N SER A 161 2.25 -7.49 -5.87
CA SER A 161 2.30 -6.83 -4.57
C SER A 161 3.65 -6.19 -4.32
N HIS A 162 3.64 -4.93 -3.89
CA HIS A 162 4.78 -4.05 -3.64
C HIS A 162 4.83 -3.56 -2.19
N GLY A 163 3.92 -4.02 -1.32
CA GLY A 163 4.05 -3.92 0.12
C GLY A 163 3.31 -2.75 0.75
N LEU A 164 2.43 -2.06 0.02
CA LEU A 164 1.49 -1.11 0.61
C LEU A 164 0.25 -0.98 -0.28
N SER A 165 -0.91 -1.36 0.27
CA SER A 165 -2.18 -1.17 -0.42
C SER A 165 -2.81 0.20 -0.13
N ILE A 166 -3.78 0.59 -0.94
CA ILE A 166 -4.58 1.80 -0.75
C ILE A 166 -6.03 1.55 -1.20
N PHE A 167 -7.00 2.24 -0.59
CA PHE A 167 -8.40 2.12 -0.96
C PHE A 167 -8.67 2.71 -2.36
N VAL A 168 -9.11 1.86 -3.30
CA VAL A 168 -9.59 2.22 -4.65
C VAL A 168 -10.86 1.41 -4.94
N PRO A 169 -11.96 1.70 -4.23
CA PRO A 169 -13.19 0.92 -4.29
C PRO A 169 -13.96 1.13 -5.60
N TYR A 170 -14.96 0.27 -5.81
CA TYR A 170 -16.04 0.58 -6.74
C TYR A 170 -16.91 1.76 -6.25
N PRO A 171 -17.55 2.53 -7.16
CA PRO A 171 -18.35 3.72 -6.81
C PRO A 171 -19.44 3.47 -5.75
N GLU A 172 -20.11 2.32 -5.81
CA GLU A 172 -21.16 1.93 -4.85
C GLU A 172 -20.62 1.55 -3.48
N VAL A 173 -19.37 1.07 -3.40
CA VAL A 173 -18.68 0.84 -2.13
C VAL A 173 -18.29 2.18 -1.53
N TYR A 174 -17.68 3.07 -2.32
CA TYR A 174 -17.33 4.41 -1.83
C TYR A 174 -18.55 5.18 -1.32
N SER A 175 -19.67 5.16 -2.04
CA SER A 175 -20.92 5.83 -1.64
C SER A 175 -21.42 5.41 -0.26
N ARG A 176 -21.14 4.16 0.16
CA ARG A 176 -21.51 3.64 1.49
C ARG A 176 -20.50 4.00 2.58
N LEU A 177 -19.21 4.11 2.21
CA LEU A 177 -18.10 4.26 3.15
C LEU A 177 -17.54 5.68 3.22
N ALA A 178 -17.95 6.60 2.34
CA ALA A 178 -17.43 7.97 2.27
C ALA A 178 -17.46 8.68 3.64
N GLY A 179 -18.57 8.57 4.38
CA GLY A 179 -18.70 9.17 5.71
C GLY A 179 -17.75 8.58 6.77
N THR A 180 -17.31 7.32 6.59
CA THR A 180 -16.34 6.66 7.48
C THR A 180 -14.89 6.80 7.00
N TYR A 181 -14.67 7.07 5.71
CA TYR A 181 -13.35 7.28 5.12
C TYR A 181 -12.86 8.72 5.29
N ALA A 182 -13.74 9.70 5.09
CA ALA A 182 -13.41 11.14 5.19
C ALA A 182 -12.73 11.58 6.51
N PRO A 183 -13.01 10.97 7.69
CA PRO A 183 -12.32 11.33 8.92
C PRO A 183 -10.86 10.87 9.02
N LEU A 184 -10.41 9.96 8.15
CA LEU A 184 -9.03 9.45 8.18
C LEU A 184 -8.04 10.58 7.92
N ALA A 185 -6.87 10.52 8.57
CA ALA A 185 -5.80 11.50 8.41
C ALA A 185 -5.30 11.58 6.96
N LEU A 186 -5.28 10.46 6.23
CA LEU A 186 -4.90 10.44 4.82
C LEU A 186 -5.90 11.25 3.97
N ALA A 187 -7.19 10.99 4.13
CA ALA A 187 -8.26 11.73 3.44
C ALA A 187 -8.21 13.23 3.78
N ARG A 188 -8.04 13.59 5.06
CA ARG A 188 -7.98 15.01 5.44
C ARG A 188 -6.75 15.79 4.96
N ASN A 189 -5.66 15.09 4.62
CA ASN A 189 -4.38 15.71 4.27
C ASN A 189 -4.02 15.54 2.79
N THR A 190 -4.86 14.88 2.00
CA THR A 190 -4.64 14.62 0.57
C THR A 190 -5.96 14.78 -0.18
N HIS A 191 -5.92 14.79 -1.51
CA HIS A 191 -7.13 14.78 -2.34
C HIS A 191 -7.53 13.36 -2.78
N TRP A 192 -7.13 12.32 -2.03
CA TRP A 192 -7.31 10.94 -2.46
C TRP A 192 -8.79 10.54 -2.47
N ASP A 193 -9.56 10.92 -1.46
CA ASP A 193 -10.99 10.61 -1.42
C ASP A 193 -11.80 11.45 -2.41
N GLU A 194 -11.39 12.67 -2.76
CA GLU A 194 -11.96 13.39 -3.90
C GLU A 194 -11.69 12.68 -5.23
N TRP A 195 -10.50 12.10 -5.40
CA TRP A 195 -10.20 11.28 -6.58
C TRP A 195 -11.11 10.04 -6.63
N ILE A 196 -11.23 9.30 -5.53
CA ILE A 196 -12.14 8.15 -5.46
C ILE A 196 -13.60 8.57 -5.70
N ALA A 197 -14.03 9.71 -5.16
CA ALA A 197 -15.36 10.24 -5.37
C ALA A 197 -15.63 10.56 -6.84
N SER A 198 -14.61 10.97 -7.60
CA SER A 198 -14.76 11.31 -9.02
C SER A 198 -15.11 10.10 -9.91
N GLN A 199 -14.95 8.87 -9.40
CA GLN A 199 -15.33 7.64 -10.11
C GLN A 199 -16.85 7.49 -10.29
N THR A 200 -17.66 8.29 -9.58
CA THR A 200 -19.12 8.17 -9.55
C THR A 200 -19.85 8.96 -10.66
N GLN A 201 -19.13 9.51 -11.65
CA GLN A 201 -19.71 10.29 -12.76
C GLN A 201 -19.88 9.48 -14.04
#